data_AF-A0A7S2B6M0-F1
#
_entry.id   AF-A0A7S2B6M0-F1
#
_cell.length_a   1.000
_cell.length_b   1.000
_cell.length_c   1.000
_cell.angle_alpha   90.00
_cell.angle_beta   90.00
_cell.angle_gamma   90.00
#
_symmetry.space_group_name_H-M   'P 1'
#
loop_
_entity.id
_entity.type
_entity.pdbx_description
1 polymer ?
#
loop_
_entity_poly.entity_id
_entity_poly.type
_entity_poly.pdbx_seq_one_letter_code
_entity_poly.pdbx_strand_id
1 'polypeptide(L)'
;KNLTDELRIFRDQTEVKCGQLESVLAGNDKTHYEHFSLGVAIVGNWPSSNIDPITLQKFGLVLLANWGLLPSYNGVGYRSGVELPTGPEYNDNCPTAAVLIFLPEHGEVFLSSPSCELICSERGGPEVMNAAIGALRREGLDAAVRMGIQQVRRVIRATTPLSLEEPVKRISRRSVGRDWREAGMQVKDTIWVVAQRAFLGFIILFGMLAVVGFAAYNVVRGPQEVRLKAQQAN
;
A
#
# COMPACT_ATOMS: atom_id res chain seq x y z
N LYS A 1 -20.35 22.65 -13.29
CA LYS A 1 -20.41 22.24 -11.86
C LYS A 1 -18.99 22.22 -11.31
N ASN A 2 -18.76 22.61 -10.06
CA ASN A 2 -17.42 22.53 -9.47
C ASN A 2 -16.99 21.05 -9.36
N LEU A 3 -15.75 20.73 -9.72
CA LEU A 3 -15.18 19.38 -9.64
C LEU A 3 -15.20 18.84 -8.20
N THR A 4 -14.93 19.70 -7.22
CA THR A 4 -14.95 19.32 -5.80
C THR A 4 -16.34 18.85 -5.36
N ASP A 5 -17.40 19.51 -5.82
CA ASP A 5 -18.77 19.08 -5.54
C ASP A 5 -19.08 17.71 -6.16
N GLU A 6 -18.55 17.45 -7.36
CA GLU A 6 -18.76 16.18 -8.05
C GLU A 6 -18.04 15.03 -7.35
N LEU A 7 -16.82 15.26 -6.84
CA LEU A 7 -16.09 14.28 -6.02
C LEU A 7 -16.78 14.02 -4.68
N ARG A 8 -17.32 15.06 -4.03
CA ARG A 8 -18.13 14.90 -2.82
C ARG A 8 -19.38 14.06 -3.09
N ILE A 9 -20.15 14.41 -4.13
CA ILE A 9 -21.33 13.65 -4.55
C ILE A 9 -20.94 12.20 -4.91
N PHE A 10 -19.79 12.00 -5.57
CA PHE A 10 -19.28 10.67 -5.87
C PHE A 10 -19.07 9.85 -4.60
N ARG A 11 -18.35 10.40 -3.61
CA ARG A 11 -18.08 9.72 -2.35
C ARG A 11 -19.37 9.36 -1.62
N ASP A 12 -20.29 10.31 -1.51
CA ASP A 12 -21.55 10.13 -0.77
C ASP A 12 -22.51 9.14 -1.49
N GLN A 13 -22.34 8.89 -2.79
CA GLN A 13 -23.19 7.97 -3.59
C GLN A 13 -22.53 6.62 -3.94
N THR A 14 -21.29 6.42 -3.54
CA THR A 14 -20.51 5.23 -3.89
C THR A 14 -20.09 4.55 -2.61
N GLU A 15 -20.91 3.62 -2.16
CA GLU A 15 -20.64 2.78 -1.00
C GLU A 15 -20.17 1.41 -1.45
N VAL A 16 -19.28 0.82 -0.68
CA VAL A 16 -18.73 -0.51 -0.92
C VAL A 16 -18.95 -1.37 0.32
N LYS A 17 -19.27 -2.65 0.08
CA LYS A 17 -19.52 -3.60 1.16
C LYS A 17 -18.20 -4.24 1.58
N CYS A 18 -17.79 -3.98 2.81
CA CYS A 18 -16.59 -4.46 3.46
C CYS A 18 -16.95 -5.58 4.46
N GLY A 19 -15.96 -6.23 5.06
CA GLY A 19 -16.19 -7.21 6.13
C GLY A 19 -16.65 -8.60 5.63
N GLN A 20 -16.65 -8.83 4.32
CA GLN A 20 -17.25 -10.03 3.71
C GLN A 20 -16.41 -11.29 3.95
N LEU A 21 -15.09 -11.19 3.77
CA LEU A 21 -14.18 -12.30 4.05
C LEU A 21 -14.19 -12.65 5.54
N GLU A 22 -14.20 -11.64 6.40
CA GLU A 22 -14.26 -11.75 7.85
C GLU A 22 -15.53 -12.47 8.27
N SER A 23 -16.65 -12.16 7.60
CA SER A 23 -17.93 -12.80 7.88
C SER A 23 -17.91 -14.29 7.55
N VAL A 24 -17.28 -14.65 6.42
CA VAL A 24 -17.11 -16.05 6.01
C VAL A 24 -16.20 -16.80 6.99
N LEU A 25 -15.08 -16.19 7.40
CA LEU A 25 -14.10 -16.83 8.28
C LEU A 25 -14.59 -16.96 9.73
N ALA A 26 -15.26 -15.93 10.25
CA ALA A 26 -15.72 -15.90 11.64
C ALA A 26 -17.09 -16.59 11.83
N GLY A 27 -17.81 -16.88 10.75
CA GLY A 27 -19.13 -17.51 10.81
C GLY A 27 -20.24 -16.61 11.37
N ASN A 28 -19.98 -15.29 11.49
CA ASN A 28 -20.95 -14.28 11.88
C ASN A 28 -20.90 -13.09 10.92
N ASP A 29 -22.02 -12.39 10.71
CA ASP A 29 -22.05 -11.23 9.81
C ASP A 29 -21.29 -10.04 10.44
N LYS A 30 -20.14 -9.74 9.86
CA LYS A 30 -19.29 -8.57 10.16
C LYS A 30 -19.30 -7.56 9.01
N THR A 31 -20.22 -7.72 8.05
CA THR A 31 -20.26 -6.84 6.90
C THR A 31 -20.69 -5.44 7.29
N HIS A 32 -20.06 -4.45 6.67
CA HIS A 32 -20.38 -3.03 6.87
C HIS A 32 -20.19 -2.29 5.54
N TYR A 33 -20.80 -1.11 5.43
CA TYR A 33 -20.65 -0.26 4.26
C TYR A 33 -19.69 0.87 4.55
N GLU A 34 -18.79 1.14 3.61
CA GLU A 34 -17.85 2.25 3.66
C GLU A 34 -17.97 3.09 2.39
N HIS A 35 -17.70 4.39 2.49
CA HIS A 35 -17.68 5.28 1.33
C HIS A 35 -16.41 5.10 0.52
N PHE A 36 -16.54 5.01 -0.80
CA PHE A 36 -15.40 4.96 -1.71
C PHE A 36 -14.91 6.38 -2.04
N SER A 37 -13.67 6.67 -1.71
CA SER A 37 -13.01 7.95 -1.96
C SER A 37 -12.21 7.91 -3.27
N LEU A 38 -12.55 8.80 -4.20
CA LEU A 38 -11.81 8.96 -5.45
C LEU A 38 -11.04 10.28 -5.42
N GLY A 39 -9.72 10.19 -5.58
CA GLY A 39 -8.87 11.33 -5.86
C GLY A 39 -8.71 11.57 -7.35
N VAL A 40 -8.48 12.82 -7.74
CA VAL A 40 -8.11 13.18 -9.11
C VAL A 40 -6.86 14.05 -9.05
N ALA A 41 -5.81 13.61 -9.74
CA ALA A 41 -4.57 14.34 -9.91
C ALA A 41 -4.41 14.75 -11.37
N ILE A 42 -4.10 16.01 -11.61
CA ILE A 42 -3.76 16.53 -12.93
C ILE A 42 -2.29 16.93 -12.87
N VAL A 43 -1.46 16.30 -13.70
CA VAL A 43 -0.02 16.48 -13.65
C VAL A 43 0.46 17.04 -14.99
N GLY A 44 1.04 18.24 -14.94
CA GLY A 44 1.72 18.87 -16.08
C GLY A 44 3.21 18.56 -16.08
N ASN A 45 3.85 18.63 -17.26
CA ASN A 45 5.29 18.42 -17.46
C ASN A 45 5.84 17.10 -16.89
N TRP A 46 5.08 16.00 -16.98
CA TRP A 46 5.60 14.70 -16.56
C TRP A 46 6.67 14.22 -17.56
N PRO A 47 7.85 13.75 -17.10
CA PRO A 47 8.91 13.31 -17.99
C PRO A 47 8.49 12.04 -18.76
N SER A 48 8.63 12.07 -20.09
CA SER A 48 8.23 10.95 -20.96
C SER A 48 8.93 9.62 -20.63
N SER A 49 10.15 9.69 -20.07
CA SER A 49 10.91 8.51 -19.64
C SER A 49 10.27 7.76 -18.46
N ASN A 50 9.36 8.41 -17.72
CA ASN A 50 8.76 7.88 -16.50
C ASN A 50 7.24 7.65 -16.65
N ILE A 51 6.73 7.57 -17.89
CA ILE A 51 5.35 7.17 -18.18
C ILE A 51 5.29 5.64 -18.26
N ASP A 52 5.76 4.98 -17.21
CA ASP A 52 5.60 3.55 -17.06
C ASP A 52 4.51 3.27 -16.01
N PRO A 53 3.68 2.24 -16.20
CA PRO A 53 2.58 1.93 -15.28
C PRO A 53 3.03 1.73 -13.82
N ILE A 54 4.24 1.22 -13.60
CA ILE A 54 4.76 0.94 -12.25
C ILE A 54 5.08 2.24 -11.51
N THR A 55 5.76 3.19 -12.18
CA THR A 55 6.06 4.50 -11.61
C THR A 55 4.80 5.29 -11.33
N LEU A 56 3.83 5.29 -12.25
CA LEU A 56 2.56 5.99 -12.05
C LEU A 56 1.69 5.37 -10.96
N GLN A 57 1.71 4.04 -10.83
CA GLN A 57 1.10 3.35 -9.69
C GLN A 57 1.76 3.78 -8.37
N LYS A 58 3.09 3.80 -8.29
CA LYS A 58 3.81 4.27 -7.08
C LYS A 58 3.47 5.72 -6.75
N PHE A 59 3.44 6.59 -7.75
CA PHE A 59 3.06 7.99 -7.60
C PHE A 59 1.63 8.12 -7.05
N GLY A 60 0.68 7.36 -7.60
CA GLY A 60 -0.70 7.34 -7.11
C GLY A 60 -0.82 6.89 -5.66
N LEU A 61 -0.08 5.85 -5.26
CA LEU A 61 -0.03 5.41 -3.86
C LEU A 61 0.55 6.47 -2.92
N VAL A 62 1.58 7.20 -3.34
CA VAL A 62 2.12 8.33 -2.56
C VAL A 62 1.10 9.45 -2.40
N LEU A 63 0.34 9.77 -3.46
CA LEU A 63 -0.75 10.75 -3.37
C LEU A 63 -1.84 10.30 -2.41
N LEU A 64 -2.26 9.04 -2.49
CA LEU A 64 -3.24 8.48 -1.57
C LEU A 64 -2.75 8.54 -0.12
N ALA A 65 -1.48 8.20 0.16
CA ALA A 65 -0.90 8.36 1.50
C ALA A 65 -0.94 9.83 1.95
N ASN A 66 -0.50 10.76 1.10
CA ASN A 66 -0.42 12.18 1.44
C ASN A 66 -1.79 12.83 1.66
N TRP A 67 -2.83 12.35 0.98
CA TRP A 67 -4.22 12.78 1.21
C TRP A 67 -4.90 12.04 2.37
N GLY A 68 -4.20 11.13 3.02
CA GLY A 68 -4.75 10.30 4.07
C GLY A 68 -5.89 9.42 3.58
N LEU A 69 -5.71 8.79 2.44
CA LEU A 69 -6.62 7.79 1.89
C LEU A 69 -6.04 6.37 1.96
N LEU A 70 -4.87 6.20 2.58
CA LEU A 70 -4.30 4.89 2.90
C LEU A 70 -4.42 4.58 4.40
N PRO A 71 -4.87 3.36 4.76
CA PRO A 71 -5.13 2.99 6.16
C PRO A 71 -3.87 3.03 7.05
N SER A 72 -2.70 2.79 6.47
CA SER A 72 -1.43 2.75 7.23
C SER A 72 -0.87 4.12 7.60
N TYR A 73 -1.32 5.21 6.98
CA TYR A 73 -0.63 6.52 7.08
C TYR A 73 -1.32 7.53 7.99
N ASN A 74 -2.58 7.32 8.39
CA ASN A 74 -3.34 8.33 9.12
C ASN A 74 -3.37 8.18 10.64
N GLY A 75 -2.96 7.05 11.21
CA GLY A 75 -3.20 6.79 12.64
C GLY A 75 -4.69 6.81 13.04
N VAL A 76 -5.62 6.94 12.07
CA VAL A 76 -7.08 6.87 12.21
C VAL A 76 -7.63 5.98 11.11
N GLY A 77 -7.30 4.69 11.23
CA GLY A 77 -7.93 3.57 10.54
C GLY A 77 -8.29 2.44 11.50
N TYR A 78 -8.27 2.71 12.81
CA TYR A 78 -8.99 1.94 13.80
C TYR A 78 -10.17 2.79 14.22
N ARG A 79 -11.37 2.23 14.11
CA ARG A 79 -12.55 2.79 14.77
C ARG A 79 -12.19 3.00 16.25
N SER A 80 -12.10 4.27 16.64
CA SER A 80 -12.02 4.74 18.02
C SER A 80 -10.66 4.53 18.71
N GLY A 81 -10.11 5.62 19.24
CA GLY A 81 -8.85 5.59 19.96
C GLY A 81 -8.85 4.75 21.24
N VAL A 82 -7.63 4.53 21.72
CA VAL A 82 -7.24 4.11 23.09
C VAL A 82 -7.04 2.60 23.34
N GLU A 83 -7.04 1.72 22.34
CA GLU A 83 -6.59 0.33 22.55
C GLU A 83 -5.46 -0.07 21.59
N LEU A 84 -4.34 -0.53 22.16
CA LEU A 84 -3.23 -1.11 21.41
C LEU A 84 -3.76 -2.36 20.67
N PRO A 85 -3.36 -2.59 19.41
CA PRO A 85 -3.83 -3.73 18.63
C PRO A 85 -3.33 -5.02 19.28
N THR A 86 -4.22 -5.71 20.00
CA THR A 86 -3.98 -7.03 20.58
C THR A 86 -4.64 -8.08 19.69
N GLY A 87 -4.22 -8.20 18.43
CA GLY A 87 -4.71 -9.25 17.53
C GLY A 87 -4.26 -9.09 16.07
N PRO A 88 -4.50 -10.11 15.22
CA PRO A 88 -4.23 -10.06 13.78
C PRO A 88 -5.33 -9.26 13.08
N GLU A 89 -5.47 -7.99 13.43
CA GLU A 89 -6.39 -7.02 12.83
C GLU A 89 -5.81 -6.44 11.52
N TYR A 90 -5.19 -7.33 10.73
CA TYR A 90 -4.74 -7.05 9.36
C TYR A 90 -5.95 -7.00 8.38
N ASN A 91 -7.14 -7.39 8.86
CA ASN A 91 -8.32 -7.72 8.06
C ASN A 91 -9.39 -6.59 8.02
N ASP A 92 -9.21 -5.45 8.68
CA ASP A 92 -10.12 -4.29 8.56
C ASP A 92 -9.76 -3.34 7.39
N ASN A 93 -8.80 -3.74 6.55
CA ASN A 93 -8.34 -2.94 5.42
C ASN A 93 -9.30 -3.07 4.23
N CYS A 94 -10.47 -2.44 4.30
CA CYS A 94 -11.32 -2.27 3.12
C CYS A 94 -10.68 -1.24 2.17
N PRO A 95 -10.28 -1.63 0.95
CA PRO A 95 -9.58 -0.75 0.03
C PRO A 95 -10.58 0.20 -0.64
N THR A 96 -10.96 1.26 0.07
CA THR A 96 -12.03 2.18 -0.35
C THR A 96 -11.52 3.42 -1.05
N ALA A 97 -10.30 3.40 -1.60
CA ALA A 97 -9.72 4.57 -2.24
C ALA A 97 -9.03 4.26 -3.57
N ALA A 98 -9.11 5.20 -4.51
CA ALA A 98 -8.32 5.19 -5.73
C ALA A 98 -8.02 6.62 -6.18
N VAL A 99 -7.04 6.77 -7.07
CA VAL A 99 -6.72 8.06 -7.72
C VAL A 99 -6.67 7.91 -9.23
N LEU A 100 -7.31 8.84 -9.93
CA LEU A 100 -7.15 9.03 -11.37
C LEU A 100 -6.09 10.09 -11.62
N ILE A 101 -5.05 9.73 -12.36
CA ILE A 101 -3.93 10.59 -12.72
C ILE A 101 -4.08 10.94 -14.20
N PHE A 102 -4.31 12.22 -14.48
CA PHE A 102 -4.38 12.76 -15.83
C PHE A 102 -3.03 13.34 -16.22
N LEU A 103 -2.55 12.96 -17.41
CA LEU A 103 -1.35 13.46 -18.05
C LEU A 103 -1.74 14.14 -19.37
N PRO A 104 -2.29 15.36 -19.35
CA PRO A 104 -2.94 15.95 -20.52
C PRO A 104 -1.99 16.16 -21.70
N GLU A 105 -0.73 16.51 -21.42
CA GLU A 105 0.33 16.70 -22.43
C GLU A 105 0.67 15.42 -23.19
N HIS A 106 0.51 14.26 -22.54
CA HIS A 106 0.74 12.95 -23.15
C HIS A 106 -0.55 12.31 -23.67
N GLY A 107 -1.71 12.91 -23.37
CA GLY A 107 -3.01 12.36 -23.74
C GLY A 107 -3.34 11.04 -23.05
N GLU A 108 -2.77 10.80 -21.87
CA GLU A 108 -2.90 9.56 -21.12
C GLU A 108 -3.61 9.78 -19.76
N VAL A 109 -4.25 8.71 -19.28
CA VAL A 109 -4.93 8.67 -17.98
C VAL A 109 -4.59 7.34 -17.31
N PHE A 110 -4.21 7.40 -16.04
CA PHE A 110 -3.87 6.22 -15.25
C PHE A 110 -4.77 6.12 -14.02
N LEU A 111 -5.12 4.90 -13.66
CA LEU A 111 -5.83 4.61 -12.41
C LEU A 111 -4.87 3.91 -11.46
N SER A 112 -4.75 4.45 -10.25
CA SER A 112 -3.99 3.84 -9.17
C SER A 112 -4.88 3.54 -7.97
N SER A 113 -4.71 2.36 -7.39
CA SER A 113 -5.47 1.85 -6.25
C SER A 113 -4.55 1.01 -5.36
N PRO A 114 -4.74 1.00 -4.01
CA PRO A 114 -3.94 0.17 -3.11
C PRO A 114 -4.19 -1.33 -3.27
N SER A 115 -5.31 -1.74 -3.88
CA SER A 115 -5.59 -3.15 -4.14
C SER A 115 -6.45 -3.34 -5.40
N CYS A 116 -6.50 -4.56 -5.93
CA CYS A 116 -7.39 -4.95 -7.03
C CYS A 116 -8.75 -5.50 -6.56
N GLU A 117 -9.07 -5.40 -5.27
CA GLU A 117 -10.30 -5.97 -4.70
C GLU A 117 -11.56 -5.43 -5.37
N LEU A 118 -11.60 -4.12 -5.63
CA LEU A 118 -12.73 -3.42 -6.25
C LEU A 118 -12.37 -2.86 -7.62
N ILE A 119 -11.24 -2.16 -7.73
CA ILE A 119 -10.80 -1.53 -8.97
C ILE A 119 -9.28 -1.36 -8.98
N CYS A 120 -8.64 -1.65 -10.11
CA CYS A 120 -7.23 -1.36 -10.34
C CYS A 120 -6.94 -1.27 -11.85
N SER A 121 -5.67 -1.06 -12.24
CA SER A 121 -5.27 -0.97 -13.65
C SER A 121 -5.65 -2.20 -14.48
N GLU A 122 -5.72 -3.38 -13.86
CA GLU A 122 -6.08 -4.65 -14.50
C GLU A 122 -7.58 -4.97 -14.42
N ARG A 123 -8.28 -4.44 -13.41
CA ARG A 123 -9.69 -4.74 -13.12
C ARG A 123 -10.52 -3.47 -13.15
N GLY A 124 -11.29 -3.28 -14.22
CA GLY A 124 -12.11 -2.09 -14.42
C GLY A 124 -11.33 -0.82 -14.80
N GLY A 125 -10.01 -0.82 -14.61
CA GLY A 125 -9.10 0.24 -15.03
C GLY A 125 -9.18 0.54 -16.52
N PRO A 126 -9.10 -0.45 -17.44
CA PRO A 126 -9.12 -0.19 -18.88
C PRO A 126 -10.40 0.52 -19.33
N GLU A 127 -11.56 0.18 -18.78
CA GLU A 127 -12.85 0.81 -19.07
C GLU A 127 -12.87 2.28 -18.65
N VAL A 128 -12.36 2.56 -17.44
CA VAL A 128 -12.25 3.93 -16.92
C VAL A 128 -11.26 4.75 -17.72
N MET A 129 -10.05 4.22 -17.94
CA MET A 129 -8.99 4.91 -18.66
C MET A 129 -9.39 5.20 -20.10
N ASN A 130 -9.95 4.24 -20.83
CA ASN A 130 -10.37 4.43 -22.22
C ASN A 130 -11.49 5.47 -22.37
N ALA A 131 -12.47 5.47 -21.46
CA ALA A 131 -13.53 6.47 -21.49
C ALA A 131 -13.00 7.88 -21.19
N ALA A 132 -12.12 8.00 -20.19
CA ALA A 132 -11.49 9.27 -19.83
C ALA A 132 -10.59 9.80 -20.96
N ILE A 133 -9.74 8.95 -21.56
CA ILE A 133 -8.89 9.30 -22.71
C ILE A 133 -9.75 9.70 -23.91
N GLY A 134 -10.84 8.98 -24.17
CA GLY A 134 -11.78 9.29 -25.26
C GLY A 134 -12.43 10.66 -25.09
N ALA A 135 -12.85 11.01 -23.87
CA ALA A 135 -13.37 12.34 -23.55
C ALA A 135 -12.26 13.42 -23.60
N LEU A 136 -11.05 13.12 -23.13
CA LEU A 136 -9.90 14.03 -23.17
C LEU A 136 -9.60 14.50 -24.59
N ARG A 137 -9.59 13.57 -25.55
CA ARG A 137 -9.29 13.87 -26.97
C ARG A 137 -10.40 14.66 -27.67
N ARG A 138 -11.65 14.49 -27.27
CA ARG A 138 -12.81 15.10 -27.96
C ARG A 138 -13.27 16.42 -27.36
N GLU A 139 -13.27 16.49 -26.03
CA GLU A 139 -13.97 17.53 -25.26
C GLU A 139 -13.03 18.25 -24.28
N GLY A 140 -11.81 17.75 -24.09
CA GLY A 140 -10.80 18.34 -23.22
C GLY A 140 -10.82 17.80 -21.78
N LEU A 141 -10.00 18.41 -20.93
CA LEU A 141 -9.68 17.88 -19.60
C LEU A 141 -10.87 17.83 -18.64
N ASP A 142 -11.72 18.86 -18.60
CA ASP A 142 -12.88 18.87 -17.70
C ASP A 142 -13.84 17.70 -18.01
N ALA A 143 -14.16 17.49 -19.29
CA ALA A 143 -14.99 16.36 -19.72
C ALA A 143 -14.32 15.00 -19.43
N ALA A 144 -13.00 14.90 -19.62
CA ALA A 144 -12.23 13.70 -19.31
C ALA A 144 -12.31 13.31 -17.84
N VAL A 145 -12.15 14.28 -16.95
CA VAL A 145 -12.21 14.07 -15.50
C VAL A 145 -13.61 13.60 -15.09
N ARG A 146 -14.66 14.27 -15.56
CA ARG A 146 -16.04 13.90 -15.25
C ARG A 146 -16.39 12.51 -15.79
N MET A 147 -15.97 12.20 -17.02
CA MET A 147 -16.18 10.89 -17.62
C MET A 147 -15.45 9.79 -16.83
N GLY A 148 -14.20 10.05 -16.41
CA GLY A 148 -13.45 9.15 -15.53
C GLY A 148 -14.17 8.86 -14.22
N ILE A 149 -14.59 9.90 -13.49
CA ILE A 149 -15.36 9.78 -12.23
C ILE A 149 -16.63 8.96 -12.45
N GLN A 150 -17.36 9.25 -13.53
CA GLN A 150 -18.59 8.53 -13.85
C GLN A 150 -18.34 7.04 -14.14
N GLN A 151 -17.28 6.71 -14.88
CA GLN A 151 -16.95 5.32 -15.16
C GLN A 151 -16.47 4.57 -13.92
N VAL A 152 -15.65 5.20 -13.05
CA VAL A 152 -15.25 4.57 -11.78
C VAL A 152 -16.48 4.18 -10.98
N ARG A 153 -17.48 5.06 -10.90
CA ARG A 153 -18.74 4.76 -10.20
C ARG A 153 -19.46 3.56 -10.80
N ARG A 154 -19.50 3.46 -12.14
CA ARG A 154 -20.16 2.35 -12.84
C ARG A 154 -19.43 1.03 -12.59
N VAL A 155 -18.10 1.05 -12.68
CA VAL A 155 -17.26 -0.13 -12.42
C VAL A 155 -17.45 -0.61 -11.00
N ILE A 156 -17.29 0.25 -9.99
CA ILE A 156 -17.43 -0.15 -8.58
C ILE A 156 -18.81 -0.75 -8.29
N ARG A 157 -19.88 -0.22 -8.89
CA ARG A 157 -21.24 -0.77 -8.73
C ARG A 157 -21.45 -2.10 -9.44
N ALA A 158 -20.69 -2.39 -10.49
CA ALA A 158 -20.81 -3.61 -11.28
C ALA A 158 -19.85 -4.72 -10.83
N THR A 159 -18.75 -4.36 -10.15
CA THR A 159 -17.69 -5.29 -9.78
C THR A 159 -17.98 -5.95 -8.43
N THR A 160 -18.00 -7.28 -8.41
CA THR A 160 -18.02 -8.07 -7.17
C THR A 160 -16.63 -8.09 -6.54
N PRO A 161 -16.47 -7.91 -5.21
CA PRO A 161 -15.15 -7.97 -4.57
C PRO A 161 -14.42 -9.31 -4.84
N LEU A 162 -13.09 -9.27 -5.09
CA LEU A 162 -12.30 -10.49 -5.37
C LEU A 162 -12.33 -11.49 -4.21
N SER A 163 -12.41 -11.00 -2.97
CA SER A 163 -12.52 -11.83 -1.76
C SER A 163 -13.76 -12.71 -1.73
N LEU A 164 -14.82 -12.32 -2.46
CA LEU A 164 -16.05 -13.09 -2.60
C LEU A 164 -16.10 -13.96 -3.86
N GLU A 165 -15.19 -13.74 -4.80
CA GLU A 165 -15.16 -14.53 -6.02
C GLU A 165 -14.74 -15.94 -5.61
N GLU A 166 -15.68 -16.90 -5.63
CA GLU A 166 -15.38 -18.30 -5.33
C GLU A 166 -14.13 -18.68 -6.15
N PRO A 167 -13.09 -19.27 -5.52
CA PRO A 167 -11.92 -19.67 -6.27
C PRO A 167 -12.40 -20.63 -7.34
N VAL A 168 -12.45 -20.15 -8.59
CA VAL A 168 -12.90 -20.93 -9.73
C VAL A 168 -12.07 -22.20 -9.64
N LYS A 169 -12.71 -23.34 -9.37
CA LYS A 169 -12.09 -24.68 -9.34
C LYS A 169 -11.61 -25.08 -10.74
N ARG A 170 -10.88 -24.22 -11.44
CA ARG A 170 -9.98 -24.57 -12.53
C ARG A 170 -8.61 -24.82 -11.91
N ILE A 171 -8.52 -25.89 -11.13
CA ILE A 171 -7.27 -26.64 -11.03
C ILE A 171 -7.05 -27.26 -12.40
N SER A 172 -6.58 -26.45 -13.35
CA SER A 172 -5.89 -26.98 -14.50
C SER A 172 -4.55 -27.47 -13.93
N ARG A 173 -4.32 -28.79 -13.96
CA ARG A 173 -3.09 -29.44 -13.51
C ARG A 173 -1.80 -28.89 -14.17
N ARG A 174 -1.89 -27.90 -15.07
CA ARG A 174 -0.76 -27.30 -15.79
C ARG A 174 -0.28 -25.95 -15.23
N SER A 175 -1.05 -25.22 -14.40
CA SER A 175 -0.59 -23.91 -13.87
C SER A 175 0.13 -23.98 -12.53
N VAL A 176 -0.06 -25.05 -11.75
CA VAL A 176 0.61 -25.23 -10.44
C VAL A 176 2.13 -25.11 -10.57
N GLY A 177 2.74 -25.57 -11.66
CA GLY A 177 4.19 -25.46 -11.87
C GLY A 177 4.73 -24.04 -12.09
N ARG A 178 3.89 -23.07 -12.46
CA ARG A 178 4.30 -21.66 -12.68
C ARG A 178 4.13 -20.80 -11.42
N ASP A 179 3.05 -20.97 -10.67
CA ASP A 179 2.81 -20.20 -9.44
C ASP A 179 3.87 -20.45 -8.36
N TRP A 180 4.42 -21.67 -8.26
CA TRP A 180 5.54 -21.93 -7.33
C TRP A 180 6.81 -21.13 -7.67
N ARG A 181 7.01 -20.71 -8.93
CA ARG A 181 8.15 -19.84 -9.31
C ARG A 181 7.93 -18.38 -8.93
N GLU A 182 6.69 -17.89 -8.98
CA GLU A 182 6.36 -16.49 -8.65
C GLU A 182 6.19 -16.29 -7.12
N ALA A 183 5.54 -17.23 -6.43
CA ALA A 183 5.53 -17.25 -4.96
C ALA A 183 6.95 -17.43 -4.39
N GLY A 184 7.81 -18.19 -5.09
CA GLY A 184 9.23 -18.31 -4.75
C GLY A 184 10.05 -17.03 -4.92
N MET A 185 9.58 -16.02 -5.67
CA MET A 185 10.25 -14.72 -5.80
C MET A 185 9.88 -13.75 -4.67
N GLN A 186 8.60 -13.67 -4.26
CA GLN A 186 8.19 -12.80 -3.15
C GLN A 186 8.73 -13.25 -1.78
N VAL A 187 8.91 -14.57 -1.60
CA VAL A 187 9.56 -15.11 -0.40
C VAL A 187 11.03 -14.70 -0.32
N LYS A 188 11.72 -14.51 -1.46
CA LYS A 188 13.13 -14.06 -1.46
C LYS A 188 13.27 -12.64 -0.94
N ASP A 189 12.38 -11.73 -1.33
CA ASP A 189 12.45 -10.33 -0.89
C ASP A 189 12.14 -10.20 0.61
N THR A 190 11.16 -10.97 1.10
CA THR A 190 10.81 -10.98 2.53
C THR A 190 11.93 -11.60 3.37
N ILE A 191 12.50 -12.73 2.93
CA ILE A 191 13.64 -13.37 3.60
C ILE A 191 14.86 -12.44 3.59
N TRP A 192 15.10 -11.73 2.49
CA TRP A 192 16.22 -10.80 2.38
C TRP A 192 16.10 -9.63 3.37
N VAL A 193 14.92 -9.03 3.49
CA VAL A 193 14.67 -7.93 4.43
C VAL A 193 14.80 -8.42 5.89
N VAL A 194 14.28 -9.61 6.22
CA VAL A 194 14.42 -10.20 7.55
C VAL A 194 15.89 -10.51 7.87
N ALA A 195 16.63 -11.09 6.93
CA ALA A 195 18.06 -11.37 7.08
C ALA A 195 18.88 -10.09 7.29
N GLN A 196 18.59 -9.02 6.54
CA GLN A 196 19.26 -7.73 6.69
C GLN A 196 19.00 -7.09 8.06
N ARG A 197 17.75 -7.18 8.56
CA ARG A 197 17.40 -6.70 9.91
C ARG A 197 18.09 -7.52 11.01
N ALA A 198 18.14 -8.83 10.88
CA ALA A 198 18.85 -9.70 11.82
C ALA A 198 20.36 -9.38 11.84
N PHE A 199 20.97 -9.20 10.67
CA PHE A 199 22.39 -8.86 10.54
C PHE A 199 22.74 -7.52 11.19
N LEU A 200 21.92 -6.47 10.97
CA LEU A 200 22.08 -5.19 11.65
C LEU A 200 21.93 -5.31 13.18
N GLY A 201 20.96 -6.11 13.64
CA GLY A 201 20.79 -6.41 15.07
C GLY A 201 22.03 -7.07 15.67
N PHE A 202 22.64 -8.02 14.97
CA PHE A 202 23.89 -8.67 15.40
C PHE A 202 25.05 -7.69 15.49
N ILE A 203 25.24 -6.80 14.50
CA ILE A 203 26.32 -5.80 14.53
C ILE A 203 26.18 -4.90 15.76
N ILE A 204 24.97 -4.43 16.06
CA ILE A 204 24.72 -3.56 17.22
C ILE A 204 25.00 -4.32 18.52
N LEU A 205 24.53 -5.57 18.63
CA LEU A 205 24.75 -6.41 19.81
C LEU A 205 26.24 -6.67 20.07
N PHE A 206 26.99 -7.06 19.04
CA PHE A 206 28.43 -7.30 19.17
C PHE A 206 29.20 -6.01 19.45
N GLY A 207 28.80 -4.88 18.87
CA GLY A 207 29.37 -3.57 19.19
C GLY A 207 29.20 -3.20 20.66
N MET A 208 27.99 -3.40 21.20
CA MET A 208 27.70 -3.19 22.63
C MET A 208 28.55 -4.09 23.54
N LEU A 209 28.66 -5.38 23.21
CA LEU A 209 29.47 -6.33 23.98
C LEU A 209 30.96 -5.95 23.96
N ALA A 210 31.49 -5.48 22.82
CA ALA A 210 32.87 -5.03 22.72
C ALA A 210 33.15 -3.79 23.58
N VAL A 211 32.22 -2.82 23.59
CA VAL A 211 32.34 -1.61 24.43
C VAL A 211 32.31 -1.98 25.92
N VAL A 212 31.38 -2.84 26.34
CA VAL A 212 31.28 -3.30 27.74
C VAL A 212 32.54 -4.09 28.14
N GLY A 213 33.01 -4.98 27.28
CA GLY A 213 34.24 -5.75 27.51
C GLY A 213 35.48 -4.86 27.62
N PHE A 214 35.59 -3.85 26.75
CA PHE A 214 36.67 -2.86 26.81
C PHE A 214 36.61 -2.03 28.10
N ALA A 215 35.43 -1.56 28.49
CA ALA A 215 35.24 -0.81 29.73
C ALA A 215 35.61 -1.68 30.96
N ALA A 216 35.12 -2.91 31.03
CA ALA A 216 35.44 -3.85 32.11
C ALA A 216 36.94 -4.15 32.17
N TYR A 217 37.59 -4.38 31.02
CA TYR A 217 39.02 -4.61 30.94
C TYR A 217 39.84 -3.43 31.48
N ASN A 218 39.51 -2.20 31.08
CA ASN A 218 40.22 -1.00 31.53
C ASN A 218 39.98 -0.71 33.02
N VAL A 219 38.76 -0.92 33.52
CA VAL A 219 38.42 -0.73 34.94
C VAL A 219 39.13 -1.76 35.83
N VAL A 220 39.23 -3.01 35.40
CA VAL A 220 39.83 -4.09 36.21
C VAL A 220 41.36 -4.08 36.16
N ARG A 221 41.99 -3.83 34.99
CA ARG A 221 43.45 -3.84 34.87
C ARG A 221 44.15 -2.54 35.26
N GLY A 222 43.49 -1.39 35.11
CA GLY A 222 44.07 -0.08 35.47
C GLY A 222 44.65 -0.03 36.90
N PRO A 223 43.94 -0.52 37.92
CA PRO A 223 44.45 -0.52 39.31
C PRO A 223 45.61 -1.49 39.57
N GLN A 224 45.70 -2.60 38.82
CA GLN A 224 46.73 -3.62 39.06
C GLN A 224 48.11 -3.19 38.54
N GLU A 225 48.17 -2.54 37.37
CA GLU A 225 49.44 -2.04 36.84
C GLU A 225 50.03 -0.91 37.71
N VAL A 226 49.18 -0.07 38.30
CA VAL A 226 49.62 0.98 39.23
C VAL A 226 50.21 0.37 40.51
N ARG A 227 49.59 -0.69 41.05
CA ARG A 227 50.11 -1.40 42.23
C ARG A 227 51.43 -2.12 41.97
N LEU A 228 51.58 -2.78 40.81
CA LEU A 228 52.82 -3.46 40.43
C LEU A 228 53.97 -2.47 40.23
N LYS A 229 53.73 -1.34 39.57
CA LYS A 229 54.75 -0.28 39.43
C LYS A 229 55.14 0.35 40.77
N ALA A 230 54.18 0.52 41.69
CA ALA A 230 54.46 1.01 43.05
C ALA A 230 55.30 0.03 43.89
N GLN A 231 55.17 -1.28 43.66
CA GLN A 231 55.97 -2.30 44.35
C GLN A 231 57.40 -2.41 43.83
N GLN A 232 57.67 -2.04 42.56
CA GLN A 232 59.01 -2.06 41.98
C GLN A 232 59.83 -0.79 42.26
N ALA A 233 59.20 0.28 42.75
CA ALA A 233 59.84 1.56 43.05
C ALA A 233 60.28 1.71 44.52
N ASN A 234 59.94 0.75 45.38
CA ASN A 234 60.42 0.61 46.76
C ASN A 234 61.48 -0.50 46.84
#